data_AF-A0A9P1GZK5-F1
#
_entry.id   AF-A0A9P1GZK5-F1
#
_cell.length_a   1.000
_cell.length_b   1.000
_cell.length_c   1.000
_cell.angle_alpha   90.00
_cell.angle_beta   90.00
_cell.angle_gamma   90.00
#
_symmetry.space_group_name_H-M   'P 1'
#
loop_
_entity.id
_entity.type
_entity.pdbx_description
1 polymer ?
#
loop_
_entity_poly.entity_id
_entity_poly.type
_entity_poly.pdbx_seq_one_letter_code
_entity_poly.pdbx_strand_id
1 'polypeptide(L)'
;MEAHPTLTIGDRARRCLNLFIENKEAVKEQVLEGGMPAEASLMDELVRFRLWISNMNVLGDVQECLDFRIKEVPEVVELFTDHLNIIENRLEQREVDEANSYDAEEDRTNKSPTLTDDPISVSVNTDVGAGSDFEQWTLSEILESVSSSISWLHRLSNLVSKAGFARQSREAQKFLLKDAEGRDSEDVTKMS
;
A
#
# COMPACT_ATOMS: atom_id res chain seq x y z
N MET A 1 -26.34 2.21 -16.91
CA MET A 1 -25.26 1.53 -16.18
C MET A 1 -24.19 2.58 -15.98
N GLU A 2 -24.28 3.33 -14.88
CA GLU A 2 -23.31 4.37 -14.60
C GLU A 2 -22.02 3.70 -14.17
N ALA A 3 -20.97 3.82 -14.99
CA ALA A 3 -19.66 3.36 -14.61
C ALA A 3 -19.20 4.26 -13.45
N HIS A 4 -19.12 3.70 -12.24
CA HIS A 4 -18.45 4.37 -11.14
C HIS A 4 -17.03 4.72 -11.59
N PRO A 5 -16.56 5.97 -11.39
CA PRO A 5 -15.24 6.35 -11.83
C PRO A 5 -14.19 5.52 -11.09
N THR A 6 -13.44 4.71 -11.82
CA THR A 6 -12.28 3.99 -11.28
C THR A 6 -11.25 5.03 -10.85
N LEU A 7 -10.90 5.04 -9.56
CA LEU A 7 -9.86 5.93 -9.02
C LEU A 7 -8.53 5.65 -9.74
N THR A 8 -7.88 6.73 -10.18
CA THR A 8 -6.55 6.66 -10.81
C THR A 8 -5.46 6.38 -9.77
N ILE A 9 -4.27 5.99 -10.23
CA ILE A 9 -3.09 5.84 -9.36
C ILE A 9 -2.77 7.19 -8.71
N GLY A 10 -2.86 8.28 -9.47
CA GLY A 10 -2.74 9.65 -8.96
C GLY A 10 -3.71 9.97 -7.82
N ASP A 11 -4.99 9.61 -7.96
CA ASP A 11 -6.00 9.87 -6.93
C ASP A 11 -5.74 9.08 -5.65
N ARG A 12 -5.39 7.80 -5.78
CA ARG A 12 -5.04 6.95 -4.64
C ARG A 12 -3.76 7.38 -3.95
N ALA A 13 -2.73 7.76 -4.71
CA ALA A 13 -1.49 8.27 -4.15
C ALA A 13 -1.73 9.57 -3.36
N ARG A 14 -2.64 10.43 -3.84
CA ARG A 14 -3.06 11.63 -3.10
C ARG A 14 -3.79 11.28 -1.81
N ARG A 15 -4.70 10.30 -1.83
CA ARG A 15 -5.37 9.81 -0.61
C ARG A 15 -4.38 9.26 0.41
N CYS A 16 -3.46 8.39 -0.01
CA CYS A 16 -2.38 7.88 0.85
C CYS A 16 -1.54 9.01 1.45
N LEU A 17 -1.19 10.03 0.65
CA LEU A 17 -0.41 11.17 1.13
C LEU A 17 -1.13 11.96 2.24
N ASN A 18 -2.44 12.16 2.10
CA ASN A 18 -3.24 12.82 3.13
C ASN A 18 -3.31 11.97 4.39
N LEU A 19 -3.57 10.66 4.26
CA LEU A 19 -3.61 9.73 5.38
C LEU A 19 -2.27 9.70 6.15
N PHE A 20 -1.13 9.73 5.46
CA PHE A 20 0.18 9.86 6.11
C PHE A 20 0.31 11.15 6.92
N ILE A 21 -0.18 12.28 6.39
CA ILE A 21 -0.13 13.57 7.07
C ILE A 21 -1.04 13.55 8.29
N GLU A 22 -2.25 13.03 8.17
CA GLU A 22 -3.22 12.87 9.26
C GLU A 22 -2.65 11.98 10.37
N ASN A 23 -2.14 10.80 10.02
CA ASN A 23 -1.52 9.87 10.97
C ASN A 23 -0.29 10.48 11.66
N LYS A 24 0.50 11.28 10.95
CA LYS A 24 1.65 11.98 11.53
C LYS A 24 1.20 12.98 12.59
N GLU A 25 0.17 13.79 12.31
CA GLU A 25 -0.32 14.76 13.30
C GLU A 25 -0.98 14.06 14.50
N ALA A 26 -1.69 12.94 14.27
CA ALA A 26 -2.26 12.12 15.35
C ALA A 26 -1.17 11.50 16.26
N VAL A 27 -0.10 10.94 15.68
CA VAL A 27 1.02 10.39 16.48
C VAL A 27 1.73 11.50 17.25
N LYS A 28 1.91 12.68 16.67
CA LYS A 28 2.55 13.83 17.34
C LYS A 28 1.76 14.30 18.56
N GLU A 29 0.42 14.22 18.53
CA GLU A 29 -0.45 14.52 19.68
C GLU A 29 -0.30 13.47 20.80
N GLN A 30 -0.17 12.18 20.44
CA GLN A 30 0.05 11.07 21.37
C GLN A 30 1.48 11.07 21.98
N VAL A 31 2.49 11.56 21.27
CA VAL A 31 3.91 11.56 21.69
C VAL A 31 4.20 12.49 22.87
N LEU A 32 3.27 13.36 23.29
CA LEU A 32 3.38 14.05 24.58
C LEU A 32 3.51 13.09 25.78
N GLU A 33 3.21 11.80 25.60
CA GLU A 33 3.35 10.72 26.59
C GLU A 33 4.44 9.65 26.26
N GLY A 34 5.46 9.97 25.44
CA GLY A 34 6.72 9.20 25.39
C GLY A 34 6.95 8.20 24.25
N GLY A 35 6.23 8.32 23.12
CA GLY A 35 6.27 7.35 21.99
C GLY A 35 7.17 7.68 20.78
N MET A 36 8.47 7.95 20.94
CA MET A 36 9.34 8.37 19.82
C MET A 36 9.59 7.37 18.64
N PRO A 37 9.62 6.03 18.81
CA PRO A 37 10.07 5.13 17.72
C PRO A 37 9.13 5.02 16.52
N ALA A 38 7.82 5.09 16.75
CA ALA A 38 6.82 4.90 15.70
C ALA A 38 6.63 6.15 14.83
N GLU A 39 6.77 7.35 15.41
CA GLU A 39 6.72 8.61 14.67
C GLU A 39 7.85 8.69 13.64
N ALA A 40 9.09 8.39 14.06
CA ALA A 40 10.25 8.38 13.18
C ALA A 40 10.06 7.39 12.01
N SER A 41 9.57 6.19 12.32
CA SER A 41 9.31 5.16 11.30
C SER A 41 8.24 5.60 10.30
N LEU A 42 7.12 6.16 10.77
CA LEU A 42 6.07 6.70 9.90
C LEU A 42 6.58 7.84 9.01
N MET A 43 7.41 8.72 9.57
CA MET A 43 8.03 9.83 8.84
C MET A 43 9.00 9.35 7.76
N ASP A 44 9.83 8.35 8.06
CA ASP A 44 10.71 7.74 7.07
C ASP A 44 9.90 7.15 5.92
N GLU A 45 8.80 6.46 6.22
CA GLU A 45 7.90 5.91 5.20
C GLU A 45 7.25 7.00 4.34
N LEU A 46 6.79 8.09 4.94
CA LEU A 46 6.26 9.25 4.22
C LEU A 46 7.30 9.86 3.27
N VAL A 47 8.55 10.00 3.71
CA VAL A 47 9.64 10.53 2.86
C VAL A 47 9.88 9.61 1.66
N ARG A 48 9.96 8.30 1.87
CA ARG A 48 10.13 7.32 0.78
C ARG A 48 8.97 7.37 -0.19
N PHE A 49 7.74 7.45 0.31
CA PHE A 49 6.54 7.54 -0.52
C PHE A 49 6.51 8.82 -1.37
N ARG A 50 6.84 9.98 -0.79
CA ARG A 50 6.95 11.26 -1.52
C ARG A 50 8.03 11.23 -2.60
N LEU A 51 9.16 10.59 -2.31
CA LEU A 51 10.24 10.41 -3.27
C LEU A 51 9.76 9.54 -4.45
N TRP A 52 9.04 8.46 -4.17
CA TRP A 52 8.41 7.64 -5.22
C TRP A 52 7.45 8.46 -6.09
N ILE A 53 6.51 9.20 -5.48
CA ILE A 53 5.55 10.06 -6.18
C ILE A 53 6.28 11.00 -7.16
N SER A 54 7.32 11.68 -6.65
CA SER A 54 8.07 12.68 -7.42
C SER A 54 8.84 12.02 -8.57
N ASN A 55 9.56 10.92 -8.29
CA ASN A 55 10.36 10.23 -9.30
C ASN A 55 9.52 9.61 -10.42
N MET A 56 8.32 9.14 -10.10
CA MET A 56 7.41 8.54 -11.08
C MET A 56 6.45 9.56 -11.72
N ASN A 57 6.55 10.83 -11.31
CA ASN A 57 5.67 11.91 -11.74
C ASN A 57 4.18 11.58 -11.52
N VAL A 58 3.83 10.90 -10.43
CA VAL A 58 2.48 10.33 -10.21
C VAL A 58 1.40 11.40 -10.19
N LEU A 59 1.71 12.57 -9.62
CA LEU A 59 0.79 13.71 -9.51
C LEU A 59 1.05 14.80 -10.57
N GLY A 60 1.82 14.47 -11.61
CA GLY A 60 2.16 15.39 -12.68
C GLY A 60 1.03 15.60 -13.70
N ASP A 61 1.35 16.33 -14.76
CA ASP A 61 0.41 16.60 -15.85
C ASP A 61 -0.07 15.32 -16.54
N VAL A 62 -1.29 15.36 -17.09
CA VAL A 62 -2.01 14.19 -17.64
C VAL A 62 -1.22 13.41 -18.69
N GLN A 63 -0.28 14.05 -19.41
CA GLN A 63 0.49 13.38 -20.48
C GLN A 63 1.82 12.78 -19.99
N GLU A 64 2.28 13.19 -18.81
CA GLU A 64 3.59 12.80 -18.27
C GLU A 64 3.46 12.00 -16.97
N CYS A 65 2.26 11.93 -16.41
CA CYS A 65 2.00 11.21 -15.19
C CYS A 65 2.08 9.69 -15.38
N LEU A 66 2.27 8.98 -14.26
CA LEU A 66 2.38 7.53 -14.27
C LEU A 66 1.18 6.87 -14.96
N ASP A 67 -0.05 7.26 -14.60
CA ASP A 67 -1.28 6.72 -15.18
C ASP A 67 -1.25 6.71 -16.72
N PHE A 68 -0.84 7.82 -17.34
CA PHE A 68 -0.76 7.91 -18.80
C PHE A 68 0.36 7.05 -19.39
N ARG A 69 1.50 6.96 -18.72
CA ARG A 69 2.68 6.20 -19.18
C ARG A 69 2.42 4.69 -19.22
N ILE A 70 1.56 4.18 -18.34
CA ILE A 70 1.29 2.73 -18.23
C ILE A 70 -0.13 2.34 -18.65
N LYS A 71 -0.94 3.26 -19.19
CA LYS A 71 -2.33 3.01 -19.62
C LYS A 71 -2.51 1.86 -20.63
N GLU A 72 -1.46 1.55 -21.41
CA GLU A 72 -1.48 0.45 -22.38
C GLU A 72 -1.23 -0.92 -21.74
N VAL A 73 -0.90 -0.97 -20.45
CA VAL A 73 -0.55 -2.18 -19.71
C VAL A 73 -1.40 -2.26 -18.44
N PRO A 74 -2.68 -2.69 -18.54
CA PRO A 74 -3.63 -2.66 -17.42
C PRO A 74 -3.18 -3.50 -16.23
N GLU A 75 -2.51 -4.62 -16.45
CA GLU A 75 -1.95 -5.47 -15.38
C GLU A 75 -0.98 -4.69 -14.46
N VAL A 76 -0.18 -3.79 -15.03
CA VAL A 76 0.74 -2.95 -14.25
C VAL A 76 -0.01 -1.87 -13.49
N VAL A 77 -1.08 -1.31 -14.07
CA VAL A 77 -1.96 -0.35 -13.39
C VAL A 77 -2.60 -0.99 -12.17
N GLU A 78 -3.10 -2.21 -12.31
CA GLU A 78 -3.69 -3.00 -11.21
C GLU A 78 -2.67 -3.22 -10.09
N LEU A 79 -1.45 -3.66 -10.40
CA LEU A 79 -0.41 -3.87 -9.38
C LEU A 79 -0.07 -2.61 -8.58
N PHE A 80 0.06 -1.45 -9.24
CA PHE A 80 0.27 -0.18 -8.53
C PHE A 80 -0.94 0.17 -7.65
N THR A 81 -2.14 -0.03 -8.18
CA THR A 81 -3.41 0.23 -7.49
C THR A 81 -3.55 -0.64 -6.24
N ASP A 82 -3.22 -1.93 -6.33
CA ASP A 82 -3.30 -2.88 -5.22
C ASP A 82 -2.35 -2.50 -4.08
N HIS A 83 -1.12 -2.12 -4.39
CA HIS A 83 -0.19 -1.67 -3.35
C HIS A 83 -0.58 -0.34 -2.73
N LEU A 84 -1.17 0.59 -3.50
CA LEU A 84 -1.73 1.81 -2.94
C LEU A 84 -2.94 1.53 -2.05
N ASN A 85 -3.80 0.58 -2.41
CA ASN A 85 -4.92 0.15 -1.57
C ASN A 85 -4.45 -0.45 -0.24
N ILE A 86 -3.38 -1.25 -0.27
CA ILE A 86 -2.81 -1.81 0.97
C ILE A 86 -2.34 -0.67 1.88
N ILE A 87 -1.62 0.32 1.34
CA ILE A 87 -1.16 1.48 2.12
C ILE A 87 -2.36 2.25 2.69
N GLU A 88 -3.35 2.56 1.86
CA GLU A 88 -4.58 3.26 2.23
C GLU A 88 -5.31 2.54 3.38
N ASN A 89 -5.66 1.27 3.19
CA ASN A 89 -6.38 0.46 4.19
C ASN A 89 -5.60 0.35 5.52
N ARG A 90 -4.27 0.24 5.46
CA ARG A 90 -3.43 0.11 6.66
C ARG A 90 -3.33 1.42 7.43
N LEU A 91 -3.27 2.55 6.75
CA LEU A 91 -3.27 3.86 7.39
C LEU A 91 -4.65 4.26 7.94
N GLU A 92 -5.73 3.77 7.36
CA GLU A 92 -7.11 3.98 7.86
C GLU A 92 -7.43 3.13 9.10
N GLN A 93 -6.89 1.92 9.20
CA GLN A 93 -7.14 1.02 10.33
C GLN A 93 -6.71 1.58 11.70
N ARG A 94 -5.84 2.60 11.73
CA ARG A 94 -5.34 3.20 12.96
C ARG A 94 -6.39 3.98 13.76
N GLU A 95 -7.50 4.39 13.14
CA GLU A 95 -8.57 5.14 13.81
C GLU A 95 -9.46 4.25 14.71
N VAL A 96 -9.44 2.93 14.53
CA VAL A 96 -10.39 2.02 15.21
C VAL A 96 -9.94 1.63 16.63
N ASP A 97 -8.66 1.82 16.96
CA ASP A 97 -8.08 1.36 18.24
C ASP A 97 -8.38 2.31 19.42
N GLU A 98 -8.71 3.57 19.17
CA GLU A 98 -8.98 4.53 20.25
C GLU A 98 -10.33 4.31 20.92
N ALA A 99 -11.32 3.70 20.23
CA ALA A 99 -12.68 3.51 20.74
C ALA A 99 -12.87 2.26 21.62
N ASN A 100 -11.93 1.30 21.60
CA ASN A 100 -12.08 0.00 22.27
C ASN A 100 -11.18 -0.17 23.52
N SER A 101 -10.46 0.87 23.94
CA SER A 101 -9.54 0.83 25.09
C SER A 101 -10.22 1.02 26.46
N TYR A 102 -11.53 1.28 26.52
CA TYR A 102 -12.26 1.50 27.78
C TYR A 102 -13.41 0.50 27.93
N ASP A 103 -13.07 -0.72 28.32
CA ASP A 103 -13.95 -1.60 29.11
C ASP A 103 -13.12 -2.74 29.72
N ALA A 104 -12.32 -2.40 30.72
CA ALA A 104 -11.71 -3.37 31.62
C ALA A 104 -11.80 -2.87 33.06
N GLU A 105 -13.01 -2.55 33.52
CA GLU A 105 -13.30 -2.34 34.94
C GLU A 105 -13.86 -3.64 35.58
N GLU A 106 -12.92 -4.36 36.20
CA GLU A 106 -13.00 -4.92 37.55
C GLU A 106 -14.39 -5.32 38.12
N ASP A 107 -14.66 -6.63 38.21
CA ASP A 107 -15.48 -7.16 39.32
C ASP A 107 -14.69 -8.25 40.07
N ARG A 108 -13.91 -7.79 41.04
CA ARG A 108 -13.44 -8.60 42.16
C ARG A 108 -14.41 -8.43 43.32
N THR A 109 -15.45 -9.25 43.39
CA THR A 109 -16.16 -9.49 44.65
C THR A 109 -16.39 -10.97 44.93
N ASN A 110 -15.49 -11.52 45.75
CA ASN A 110 -15.63 -12.62 46.71
C ASN A 110 -16.95 -13.44 46.72
N LYS A 111 -16.87 -14.74 46.41
CA LYS A 111 -17.37 -15.79 47.33
C LYS A 111 -16.93 -17.21 46.94
N SER A 112 -16.23 -17.87 47.86
CA SER A 112 -16.29 -19.32 48.08
C SER A 112 -16.61 -19.48 49.59
N PRO A 113 -17.09 -20.62 50.14
CA PRO A 113 -17.30 -21.94 49.54
C PRO A 113 -18.65 -22.61 49.92
N THR A 114 -19.18 -23.57 49.15
CA THR A 114 -19.94 -24.71 49.74
C THR A 114 -19.96 -25.91 48.79
N LEU A 115 -19.59 -27.07 49.35
CA LEU A 115 -19.65 -28.40 48.77
C LEU A 115 -21.09 -28.95 48.84
N THR A 116 -21.63 -29.48 47.74
CA THR A 116 -22.59 -30.59 47.74
C THR A 116 -22.53 -31.34 46.41
N ASP A 117 -22.41 -32.66 46.52
CA ASP A 117 -22.45 -33.67 45.46
C ASP A 117 -23.84 -33.80 44.78
N ASP A 118 -23.80 -34.44 43.60
CA ASP A 118 -24.84 -35.23 42.89
C ASP A 118 -25.69 -34.62 41.74
N PRO A 119 -26.14 -35.45 40.74
CA PRO A 119 -25.72 -35.25 39.34
C PRO A 119 -26.85 -35.13 38.29
N ILE A 120 -26.44 -34.78 37.06
CA ILE A 120 -27.13 -34.87 35.75
C ILE A 120 -28.28 -33.87 35.49
N SER A 121 -28.00 -32.86 34.65
CA SER A 121 -28.98 -32.31 33.71
C SER A 121 -28.29 -31.98 32.40
N VAL A 122 -28.72 -32.65 31.34
CA VAL A 122 -28.32 -32.38 29.96
C VAL A 122 -28.99 -31.07 29.54
N SER A 123 -28.21 -30.08 29.14
CA SER A 123 -28.71 -28.91 28.42
C SER A 123 -27.81 -28.64 27.22
N VAL A 124 -28.31 -29.02 26.05
CA VAL A 124 -27.85 -28.58 24.74
C VAL A 124 -28.16 -27.10 24.65
N ASN A 125 -27.11 -26.27 24.62
CA ASN A 125 -27.19 -24.90 24.15
C ASN A 125 -26.20 -24.77 22.99
N THR A 126 -26.73 -24.89 21.77
CA THR A 126 -26.10 -24.33 20.59
C THR A 126 -26.37 -22.83 20.64
N ASP A 127 -25.35 -21.98 20.69
CA ASP A 127 -25.46 -20.69 20.02
C ASP A 127 -24.09 -20.11 19.65
N VAL A 128 -24.09 -19.54 18.46
CA VAL A 128 -22.98 -19.08 17.65
C VAL A 128 -22.52 -17.72 18.16
N GLY A 129 -21.38 -17.71 18.85
CA GLY A 129 -20.55 -16.51 18.97
C GLY A 129 -19.48 -16.54 17.89
N ALA A 130 -19.86 -16.27 16.65
CA ALA A 130 -18.92 -15.92 15.59
C ALA A 130 -18.24 -14.59 15.96
N GLY A 131 -17.29 -14.65 16.88
CA GLY A 131 -16.28 -13.60 17.01
C GLY A 131 -15.50 -13.65 15.71
N SER A 132 -15.75 -12.67 14.84
CA SER A 132 -14.90 -12.40 13.71
C SER A 132 -13.47 -12.42 14.22
N ASP A 133 -12.70 -13.41 13.78
CA ASP A 133 -11.26 -13.51 13.91
C ASP A 133 -10.62 -12.39 13.09
N PHE A 134 -10.92 -11.14 13.46
CA PHE A 134 -10.32 -9.96 12.88
C PHE A 134 -9.09 -9.70 13.71
N GLU A 135 -7.98 -10.36 13.36
CA GLU A 135 -6.67 -10.04 13.91
C GLU A 135 -6.47 -8.52 13.80
N GLN A 136 -6.46 -7.86 14.95
CA GLN A 136 -6.20 -6.43 15.06
C GLN A 136 -4.68 -6.24 14.90
N TRP A 137 -4.28 -5.53 13.84
CA TRP A 137 -2.85 -5.36 13.52
C TRP A 137 -2.25 -4.33 14.46
N THR A 138 -1.11 -4.67 15.07
CA THR A 138 -0.33 -3.71 15.85
C THR A 138 0.24 -2.63 14.94
N LEU A 139 0.55 -1.47 15.51
CA LEU A 139 1.20 -0.37 14.80
C LEU A 139 2.48 -0.79 14.05
N SER A 140 3.27 -1.69 14.64
CA SER A 140 4.50 -2.20 14.03
C SER A 140 4.19 -3.02 12.78
N GLU A 141 3.17 -3.87 12.83
CA GLU A 141 2.73 -4.69 11.68
C GLU A 141 2.10 -3.82 10.57
N ILE A 142 1.34 -2.80 10.95
CA ILE A 142 0.82 -1.78 10.03
C ILE A 142 1.98 -1.12 9.28
N LEU A 143 2.99 -0.61 10.00
CA LEU A 143 4.14 0.08 9.40
C LEU A 143 4.99 -0.87 8.55
N GLU A 144 5.17 -2.13 8.96
CA GLU A 144 5.88 -3.13 8.15
C GLU A 144 5.14 -3.42 6.83
N SER A 145 3.80 -3.49 6.87
CA SER A 145 2.95 -3.67 5.69
C SER A 145 3.06 -2.49 4.72
N VAL A 146 3.01 -1.27 5.26
CA VAL A 146 3.18 -0.03 4.51
C VAL A 146 4.58 0.01 3.89
N SER A 147 5.62 -0.31 4.66
CA SER A 147 7.01 -0.33 4.20
C SER A 147 7.23 -1.33 3.06
N SER A 148 6.63 -2.52 3.19
CA SER A 148 6.66 -3.57 2.18
C SER A 148 5.96 -3.12 0.90
N SER A 149 4.81 -2.47 1.02
CA SER A 149 4.06 -1.96 -0.14
C SER A 149 4.79 -0.81 -0.85
N ILE A 150 5.40 0.12 -0.12
CA ILE A 150 6.24 1.17 -0.71
C ILE A 150 7.45 0.56 -1.44
N SER A 151 8.08 -0.46 -0.86
CA SER A 151 9.17 -1.20 -1.51
C SER A 151 8.71 -1.84 -2.83
N TRP A 152 7.50 -2.38 -2.87
CA TRP A 152 6.89 -2.90 -4.09
C TRP A 152 6.65 -1.82 -5.13
N LEU A 153 6.14 -0.64 -4.75
CA LEU A 153 5.97 0.49 -5.67
C LEU A 153 7.29 0.87 -6.35
N HIS A 154 8.39 0.94 -5.60
CA HIS A 154 9.71 1.18 -6.16
C HIS A 154 10.19 0.06 -7.09
N ARG A 155 9.93 -1.21 -6.74
CA ARG A 155 10.29 -2.36 -7.59
C ARG A 155 9.51 -2.34 -8.91
N LEU A 156 8.20 -2.11 -8.86
CA LEU A 156 7.34 -1.97 -10.04
C LEU A 156 7.82 -0.82 -10.93
N SER A 157 8.19 0.32 -10.32
CA SER A 157 8.74 1.48 -11.03
C SER A 157 10.01 1.16 -11.81
N ASN A 158 10.90 0.37 -11.20
CA ASN A 158 12.11 -0.11 -11.85
C ASN A 158 11.81 -1.11 -12.98
N LEU A 159 10.80 -1.97 -12.81
CA LEU A 159 10.36 -2.91 -13.84
C LEU A 159 9.77 -2.16 -15.05
N VAL A 160 8.90 -1.18 -14.83
CA VAL A 160 8.33 -0.33 -15.89
C VAL A 160 9.42 0.40 -16.65
N SER A 161 10.40 0.97 -15.94
CA SER A 161 11.52 1.66 -16.58
C SER A 161 12.35 0.70 -17.44
N LYS A 162 12.74 -0.46 -16.91
CA LYS A 162 13.51 -1.48 -17.66
C LYS A 162 12.75 -2.03 -18.87
N ALA A 163 11.45 -2.29 -18.72
CA ALA A 163 10.60 -2.76 -19.81
C ALA A 163 10.39 -1.68 -20.89
N GLY A 164 10.24 -0.41 -20.48
CA GLY A 164 10.17 0.74 -21.37
C GLY A 164 11.44 0.90 -22.21
N PHE A 165 12.63 0.81 -21.59
CA PHE A 165 13.91 0.81 -22.32
C PHE A 165 14.05 -0.39 -23.27
N ALA A 166 13.59 -1.57 -22.87
CA ALA A 166 13.61 -2.75 -23.75
C ALA A 166 12.66 -2.59 -24.96
N ARG A 167 11.46 -2.04 -24.75
CA ARG A 167 10.48 -1.78 -25.83
C ARG A 167 11.00 -0.70 -26.78
N GLN A 168 11.52 0.41 -26.25
CA GLN A 168 12.06 1.51 -27.05
C GLN A 168 13.34 1.11 -27.78
N SER A 169 14.22 0.32 -27.17
CA SER A 169 15.40 -0.26 -27.83
C SER A 169 15.00 -1.19 -29.00
N ARG A 170 14.00 -2.06 -28.79
CA ARG A 170 13.50 -2.94 -29.85
C ARG A 170 12.80 -2.17 -30.98
N GLU A 171 12.11 -1.07 -30.67
CA GLU A 171 11.54 -0.21 -31.71
C GLU A 171 12.60 0.63 -32.43
N ALA A 172 13.62 1.14 -31.72
CA ALA A 172 14.76 1.82 -32.34
C ALA A 172 15.52 0.90 -33.32
N GLN A 173 15.63 -0.41 -33.03
CA GLN A 173 16.15 -1.40 -33.98
C GLN A 173 15.29 -1.59 -35.23
N LYS A 174 13.99 -1.24 -35.19
CA LYS A 174 13.13 -1.23 -36.40
C LYS A 174 13.29 0.04 -37.22
N PHE A 175 13.78 1.12 -36.62
CA PHE A 175 14.14 2.35 -37.31
C PHE A 175 15.62 2.30 -37.75
N LEU A 176 15.97 1.29 -38.54
CA LEU A 176 17.21 1.33 -39.32
C LEU A 176 17.19 2.58 -40.20
N LEU A 177 18.19 3.46 -40.06
CA LEU A 177 18.33 4.60 -40.96
C LEU A 177 18.57 4.06 -42.37
N LYS A 178 17.63 4.36 -43.27
CA LYS A 178 17.85 4.23 -44.71
C LYS A 178 18.68 5.42 -45.18
N ASP A 179 19.70 5.13 -45.97
CA ASP A 179 20.43 6.16 -46.71
C ASP A 179 19.50 6.85 -47.73
N ALA A 180 19.94 7.94 -48.35
CA ALA A 180 19.15 8.67 -49.36
C ALA A 180 18.78 7.79 -50.58
N GLU A 181 19.43 6.63 -50.69
CA GLU A 181 19.26 5.62 -51.73
C GLU A 181 18.35 4.44 -51.29
N GLY A 182 17.78 4.49 -50.08
CA GLY A 182 16.77 3.52 -49.61
C GLY A 182 17.33 2.17 -49.18
N ARG A 183 18.63 2.04 -48.95
CA ARG A 183 19.29 0.82 -48.46
C ARG A 183 19.52 0.88 -46.95
N ASP A 184 19.41 -0.30 -46.33
CA ASP A 184 19.66 -0.46 -44.90
C ASP A 184 21.14 -0.20 -44.62
N SER A 185 21.46 0.79 -43.79
CA SER A 185 22.84 1.15 -43.44
C SER A 185 23.42 0.17 -42.41
N GLU A 186 23.62 -1.08 -42.81
CA GLU A 186 24.46 -2.04 -42.10
C GLU A 186 25.37 -2.72 -43.13
N ASP A 187 26.58 -2.19 -43.33
CA ASP A 187 27.84 -2.96 -43.48
C ASP A 187 28.97 -2.07 -44.03
N VAL A 188 29.62 -1.29 -43.16
CA VAL A 188 30.99 -0.81 -43.42
C VAL A 188 31.81 -1.02 -42.15
N THR A 189 31.93 -2.27 -41.72
CA THR A 189 32.96 -2.67 -40.74
C THR A 189 33.56 -4.04 -41.06
N LYS A 190 33.84 -4.32 -42.34
CA LYS A 190 34.83 -5.34 -42.74
C LYS A 190 35.54 -4.97 -44.04
N MET A 191 36.62 -4.20 -43.93
CA MET A 191 37.80 -4.12 -44.82
C MET A 191 38.55 -2.85 -44.40
N SER A 192 39.77 -2.87 -43.88
CA SER A 192 40.90 -3.81 -43.99
C SER A 192 41.78 -3.76 -42.73
#